data_AF-A0A4Q4CFV5-F1
#
_entry.id   AF-A0A4Q4CFV5-F1
#
_cell.length_a   1.000
_cell.length_b   1.000
_cell.length_c   1.000
_cell.angle_alpha   90.00
_cell.angle_beta   90.00
_cell.angle_gamma   90.00
#
_symmetry.space_group_name_H-M   'P 1'
#
loop_
_entity.id
_entity.type
_entity.pdbx_description
1 polymer ?
#
loop_
_entity_poly.entity_id
_entity_poly.type
_entity_poly.pdbx_seq_one_letter_code
_entity_poly.pdbx_strand_id
1 'polypeptide(L)' 'MITAERAAFRPFPGAAAPHTPYVTTGDPVVVMERRANWVRALYMGGTRPVTGWLPAPEIAMAGDGPSSKQ' A
#
# COMPACT_ATOMS: atom_id res chain seq x y z
N MET A 1 -7.30 5.82 4.03
CA MET A 1 -7.00 6.35 2.67
C MET A 1 -5.50 6.33 2.47
N ILE A 2 -4.99 5.96 1.30
CA ILE A 2 -3.54 6.00 1.02
C ILE A 2 -3.21 7.35 0.39
N THR A 3 -2.16 7.99 0.87
CA THR A 3 -1.51 9.14 0.22
C THR A 3 -0.14 8.66 -0.24
N ALA A 4 -0.06 8.24 -1.50
CA ALA A 4 1.14 7.72 -2.15
C ALA A 4 1.18 8.27 -3.57
N GLU A 5 2.21 9.05 -3.94
CA GLU A 5 2.29 9.59 -5.31
C GLU A 5 2.27 8.47 -6.36
N ARG A 6 2.97 7.38 -6.08
CA ARG A 6 2.86 6.11 -6.81
C ARG A 6 3.58 5.01 -6.03
N ALA A 7 2.90 3.92 -5.68
CA ALA A 7 3.52 2.79 -5.02
C ALA A 7 3.23 1.47 -5.76
N ALA A 8 4.28 0.84 -6.28
CA ALA A 8 4.16 -0.40 -7.05
C ALA A 8 4.07 -1.63 -6.16
N PHE A 9 3.11 -2.51 -6.44
CA PHE A 9 2.95 -3.81 -5.81
C PHE A 9 4.08 -4.75 -6.20
N ARG A 10 4.77 -5.27 -5.20
CA ARG A 10 5.88 -6.21 -5.37
C ARG A 10 5.49 -7.58 -4.82
N PRO A 11 5.88 -8.69 -5.50
CA PRO A 11 5.61 -10.03 -4.99
C PRO A 11 6.37 -10.33 -3.69
N PHE A 12 7.54 -9.71 -3.50
CA PHE A 12 8.39 -9.79 -2.32
C PHE A 12 9.02 -8.42 -2.02
N PRO A 13 9.44 -8.16 -0.76
CA PRO A 13 10.18 -6.95 -0.42
C PRO A 13 11.52 -6.94 -1.20
N GLY A 14 11.60 -6.09 -2.23
CA GLY A 14 12.71 -6.09 -3.17
C GLY A 14 12.45 -5.19 -4.37
N ALA A 15 13.15 -5.43 -5.48
CA ALA A 15 12.95 -4.67 -6.72
C ALA A 15 11.54 -4.91 -7.30
N ALA A 16 10.96 -3.87 -7.89
CA ALA A 16 9.72 -4.02 -8.64
C ALA A 16 10.00 -4.75 -9.96
N ALA A 17 9.16 -5.72 -10.32
CA ALA A 17 9.23 -6.33 -11.63
C ALA A 17 8.73 -5.33 -12.70
N PRO A 18 9.21 -5.40 -13.95
CA PRO A 18 8.66 -4.60 -15.02
C PRO A 18 7.15 -4.86 -15.15
N HIS A 19 6.37 -3.78 -15.34
CA HIS A 19 4.90 -3.78 -15.46
C HIS A 19 4.11 -4.21 -14.21
N THR A 20 4.67 -4.06 -13.01
CA THR A 20 3.89 -4.29 -11.79
C THR A 20 2.75 -3.27 -11.62
N PRO A 21 1.56 -3.72 -11.17
CA PRO A 21 0.47 -2.82 -10.82
C PRO A 21 0.91 -1.88 -9.70
N TYR A 22 0.35 -0.68 -9.67
CA TYR A 22 0.65 0.32 -8.65
C TYR A 22 -0.63 0.99 -8.18
N VAL A 23 -0.56 1.59 -6.99
CA VAL A 23 -1.62 2.42 -6.42
C VAL A 23 -1.14 3.86 -6.35
N THR A 24 -2.09 4.79 -6.42
CA THR A 24 -1.83 6.22 -6.26
C THR A 24 -2.62 6.78 -5.07
N THR A 25 -2.39 8.05 -4.76
CA THR A 25 -3.10 8.77 -3.71
C THR A 25 -4.60 8.69 -3.94
N GLY A 26 -5.34 8.27 -2.92
CA GLY A 26 -6.79 8.09 -2.95
C GLY A 26 -7.24 6.67 -3.27
N ASP A 27 -6.37 5.80 -3.80
CA ASP A 27 -6.74 4.40 -4.03
C ASP A 27 -7.03 3.70 -2.68
N PRO A 28 -8.18 3.02 -2.57
CA PRO A 28 -8.51 2.24 -1.38
C PRO A 28 -7.68 0.95 -1.36
N VAL A 29 -6.73 0.86 -0.43
CA VAL A 29 -6.04 -0.40 -0.11
C VAL A 29 -6.32 -0.81 1.33
N VAL A 30 -6.38 -2.12 1.54
CA VAL A 30 -6.47 -2.73 2.87
C VAL A 30 -5.07 -3.19 3.26
N VAL A 31 -4.55 -2.66 4.37
CA VAL A 31 -3.27 -3.10 4.91
C VAL A 31 -3.44 -4.40 5.66
N MET A 32 -2.73 -5.43 5.23
CA MET A 32 -2.75 -6.76 5.82
C MET A 32 -1.60 -6.96 6.81
N GLU A 33 -0.41 -6.46 6.48
CA GLU A 33 0.79 -6.67 7.30
C GLU A 33 1.75 -5.48 7.18
N ARG A 34 2.49 -5.16 8.25
CA ARG A 34 3.59 -4.18 8.22
C ARG A 34 4.88 -4.83 8.71
N ARG A 35 5.99 -4.61 7.98
CA ARG A 35 7.34 -5.06 8.34
C ARG A 35 8.35 -3.99 8.02
N ALA A 36 8.96 -3.39 9.05
CA ALA A 36 9.99 -2.36 8.88
C ALA A 36 9.59 -1.33 7.79
N ASN A 37 10.24 -1.38 6.62
CA ASN A 37 10.01 -0.47 5.49
C ASN A 37 9.01 -1.00 4.44
N TRP A 38 8.18 -1.98 4.79
CA TRP A 38 7.27 -2.66 3.87
C TRP A 38 5.88 -2.84 4.45
N VAL A 39 4.89 -2.78 3.58
CA VAL A 39 3.48 -2.95 3.89
C VAL A 39 2.90 -3.96 2.92
N ARG A 40 2.36 -5.06 3.41
CA ARG A 40 1.55 -5.96 2.61
C ARG A 40 0.15 -5.41 2.53
N ALA A 41 -0.33 -5.13 1.32
CA ALA A 41 -1.64 -4.56 1.09
C ALA A 41 -2.44 -5.36 0.06
N LEU A 42 -3.76 -5.22 0.16
CA LEU A 42 -4.75 -5.71 -0.79
C LEU A 42 -5.42 -4.51 -1.45
N TYR A 43 -5.34 -4.42 -2.76
CA TYR A 43 -6.04 -3.44 -3.58
C TYR A 43 -7.24 -4.09 -4.26
N MET A 44 -8.42 -3.48 -4.14
CA MET A 44 -9.68 -3.98 -4.69
C MET A 44 -10.28 -3.05 -5.76
N GLY A 45 -9.60 -1.96 -6.14
CA GLY A 45 -10.13 -0.97 -7.08
C GLY A 45 -10.03 -1.35 -8.57
N GLY A 46 -9.32 -2.43 -8.90
CA GLY A 46 -9.17 -2.92 -10.28
C GLY A 46 -10.14 -4.06 -10.63
N THR A 47 -10.04 -4.58 -11.86
CA THR A 47 -10.85 -5.72 -12.33
C THR A 47 -10.63 -7.00 -11.50
N ARG A 48 -9.47 -7.12 -10.84
CA ARG A 48 -9.13 -8.23 -9.96
C ARG A 48 -8.46 -7.71 -8.69
N PRO A 49 -8.71 -8.33 -7.53
CA PRO A 49 -7.98 -8.00 -6.31
C PRO A 49 -6.49 -8.27 -6.50
N VAL A 50 -5.66 -7.30 -6.14
CA VAL A 50 -4.19 -7.39 -6.20
C VAL A 50 -3.65 -7.38 -4.79
N THR A 51 -2.83 -8.38 -4.44
CA THR A 51 -2.13 -8.42 -3.15
C THR A 51 -0.63 -8.37 -3.37
N GLY A 52 0.07 -7.57 -2.57
CA GLY A 52 1.54 -7.53 -2.63
C GLY A 52 2.14 -6.57 -1.61
N TRP A 53 3.45 -6.42 -1.70
CA TRP A 53 4.27 -5.57 -0.86
C TRP A 53 4.43 -4.19 -1.48
N LEU A 54 4.20 -3.17 -0.67
CA LEU A 54 4.41 -1.77 -0.98
C LEU A 54 5.49 -1.22 -0.04
N PRO A 55 6.40 -0.37 -0.53
CA PRO A 55 7.38 0.29 0.33
C PRO A 55 6.67 1.27 1.27
N ALA A 56 6.82 1.08 2.58
CA ALA A 56 6.24 1.92 3.61
C ALA A 56 6.51 3.43 3.46
N PRO A 57 7.73 3.91 3.09
CA PRO A 57 7.96 5.34 2.95
C PRO A 57 7.20 5.99 1.79
N GLU A 58 6.79 5.20 0.78
CA GLU A 58 5.96 5.70 -0.33
C GLU A 58 4.47 5.65 0.02
N ILE A 59 4.10 5.07 1.17
CA ILE A 59 2.72 4.88 1.62
C ILE A 59 2.48 5.69 2.90
N ALA A 60 1.84 6.85 2.78
CA ALA A 60 1.27 7.52 3.94
C ALA A 60 -0.17 7.05 4.15
N MET A 61 -0.50 6.64 5.38
CA MET A 61 -1.79 6.06 5.71
C MET A 61 -2.64 7.08 6.47
N ALA A 62 -3.71 7.56 5.84
CA ALA A 62 -4.76 8.28 6.54
C ALA A 62 -5.52 7.28 7.43
N GLY A 63 -5.09 7.19 8.68
CA GLY A 63 -5.54 6.21 9.67
C GLY A 63 -4.71 6.22 10.96
N ASP A 64 -3.49 6.76 10.93
CA ASP A 64 -2.74 7.12 12.14
C ASP A 64 -2.93 8.62 12.44
N GLY A 65 -4.19 9.04 12.55
CA GLY A 65 -4.49 10.21 13.38
C GLY A 65 -4.40 9.75 14.84
N PRO A 66 -3.95 10.58 15.80
CA PRO A 66 -3.93 10.17 17.20
C PRO A 66 -5.31 9.64 17.54
N SER A 67 -5.38 8.42 18.07
CA SER A 67 -6.60 7.93 18.71
C SER A 67 -6.98 8.94 19.78
N SER A 68 -7.85 9.88 19.42
CA SER A 68 -8.53 10.74 20.38
C SER A 68 -9.34 9.79 21.25
N LYS A 69 -8.78 9.50 22.43
CA LYS A 69 -9.55 8.96 23.55
C LYS A 69 -10.76 9.87 23.73
N GLN A 70 -11.95 9.32 23.55
CA GLN A 70 -13.15 9.79 24.23
C GLN A 70 -13.23 9.09 25.59
#